data_AF-A0AAX4L2B2-F1
#
_entry.id   AF-A0AAX4L2B2-F1
#
_cell.length_a   1.000
_cell.length_b   1.000
_cell.length_c   1.000
_cell.angle_alpha   90.00
_cell.angle_beta   90.00
_cell.angle_gamma   90.00
#
_symmetry.space_group_name_H-M   'P 1'
#
loop_
_entity.id
_entity.type
_entity.pdbx_description
1 polymer ?
#
loop_
_entity_poly.entity_id
_entity_poly.type
_entity_poly.pdbx_seq_one_letter_code
_entity_poly.pdbx_strand_id
1 'polypeptide(L)'
;MQKHNACPYYKNGFCTSPALDKPTDAVVSSNRCFGQFKTCRYFLDDGSENKTGLEKFNDSKTIEQEIRFYPRINVLENVLDSSCENYQLIKSEKGFIPYCNAIHRVLVTQQAVLCNKEFQKCPYRTLLST
;
A
#
# COMPACT_ATOMS: atom_id res chain seq x y z
N MET A 1 -33.21 -6.90 15.90
CA MET A 1 -33.14 -7.81 14.73
C MET A 1 -31.71 -8.31 14.59
N GLN A 2 -31.46 -9.60 14.83
CA GLN A 2 -30.13 -10.19 14.77
C GLN A 2 -29.67 -10.27 13.31
N LYS A 3 -28.64 -9.48 12.93
CA LYS A 3 -28.00 -9.57 11.61
C LYS A 3 -27.33 -10.94 11.51
N HIS A 4 -27.91 -11.85 10.73
CA HIS A 4 -27.22 -13.09 10.39
C HIS A 4 -25.97 -12.75 9.58
N ASN A 5 -24.80 -13.21 10.05
CA ASN A 5 -23.52 -13.09 9.33
C ASN A 5 -23.45 -14.10 8.16
N ALA A 6 -24.50 -14.13 7.34
CA ALA A 6 -24.58 -15.01 6.17
C ALA A 6 -24.25 -14.22 4.90
N CYS A 7 -23.48 -14.84 4.02
CA CYS A 7 -23.11 -14.31 2.72
C CYS A 7 -24.37 -14.10 1.87
N PRO A 8 -24.60 -12.91 1.29
CA PRO A 8 -25.78 -12.65 0.45
C PRO A 8 -25.76 -13.44 -0.86
N TYR A 9 -24.59 -13.88 -1.30
CA TYR A 9 -24.41 -14.67 -2.52
C TYR A 9 -24.50 -16.18 -2.27
N TYR A 10 -24.74 -16.62 -1.03
CA TYR A 10 -24.99 -18.03 -0.75
C TYR A 10 -26.49 -18.31 -0.83
N LYS A 11 -26.91 -19.16 -1.77
CA LYS A 11 -28.32 -19.55 -1.96
C LYS A 11 -28.42 -21.04 -2.25
N ASN A 12 -29.21 -21.77 -1.45
CA ASN A 12 -29.54 -23.19 -1.64
C ASN A 12 -28.33 -24.11 -1.86
N GLY A 13 -27.21 -23.87 -1.17
CA GLY A 13 -25.98 -24.68 -1.32
C GLY A 13 -25.02 -24.22 -2.41
N PHE A 14 -25.38 -23.19 -3.17
CA PHE A 14 -24.56 -22.65 -4.26
C PHE A 14 -24.11 -21.22 -3.98
N CYS A 15 -22.96 -20.84 -4.56
CA CYS A 15 -22.53 -19.47 -4.65
C CYS A 15 -23.09 -18.86 -5.95
N THR A 16 -23.86 -17.78 -5.82
CA THR A 16 -24.44 -17.01 -6.93
C THR A 16 -23.74 -15.67 -7.10
N SER A 17 -22.44 -15.60 -6.79
CA SER A 17 -21.68 -14.35 -6.92
C SER A 17 -21.64 -13.91 -8.39
N PRO A 18 -21.80 -12.62 -8.69
CA PRO A 18 -21.59 -12.07 -10.04
C PRO A 18 -20.18 -12.29 -10.59
N ALA A 19 -19.20 -12.59 -9.74
CA ALA A 19 -17.83 -12.89 -10.14
C ALA A 19 -17.64 -14.32 -10.70
N LEU A 20 -18.72 -15.10 -10.82
CA LEU A 20 -18.73 -16.46 -11.37
C LEU A 20 -19.60 -16.51 -12.62
N ASP A 21 -19.16 -17.25 -13.64
CA ASP A 21 -19.91 -17.40 -14.90
C ASP A 21 -21.28 -18.08 -14.70
N LYS A 22 -21.40 -18.92 -13.67
CA LYS A 22 -22.64 -19.62 -13.30
C LYS A 22 -22.67 -19.92 -11.81
N PRO A 23 -23.87 -20.05 -11.20
CA PRO A 23 -24.00 -20.55 -9.84
C PRO A 23 -23.29 -21.90 -9.65
N THR A 24 -22.44 -22.00 -8.63
CA THR A 24 -21.66 -23.22 -8.37
C THR A 24 -21.42 -23.42 -6.88
N ASP A 25 -21.40 -24.69 -6.46
CA ASP A 25 -21.08 -25.14 -5.10
C ASP A 25 -19.57 -25.34 -4.89
N ALA A 26 -18.79 -25.40 -5.98
CA ALA A 26 -17.34 -25.65 -5.93
C ALA A 26 -16.55 -24.64 -5.08
N VAL A 27 -17.09 -23.43 -4.89
CA VAL A 27 -16.45 -22.34 -4.13
C VAL A 27 -17.12 -22.07 -2.78
N VAL A 28 -18.14 -22.87 -2.44
CA VAL A 28 -18.91 -22.74 -1.20
C VAL A 28 -18.12 -23.36 -0.05
N SER A 29 -18.04 -22.63 1.06
CA SER A 29 -17.42 -23.11 2.29
C SER A 29 -18.27 -22.64 3.46
N SER A 30 -18.82 -23.57 4.25
CA SER A 30 -19.72 -23.24 5.36
C SER A 30 -19.12 -22.24 6.35
N ASN A 31 -17.86 -22.42 6.72
CA ASN A 31 -17.16 -21.50 7.64
C ASN A 31 -17.06 -20.07 7.08
N ARG A 32 -16.89 -19.94 5.76
CA ARG A 32 -16.76 -18.64 5.11
C ARG A 32 -18.13 -18.01 4.85
N CYS A 33 -19.05 -18.78 4.28
CA CYS A 33 -20.40 -18.31 3.92
C CYS A 33 -21.22 -17.87 5.13
N PHE A 34 -21.02 -18.47 6.32
CA PHE A 34 -21.81 -18.17 7.52
C PHE A 34 -21.03 -17.44 8.63
N GLY A 35 -19.87 -16.83 8.31
CA GLY A 35 -19.12 -16.07 9.31
C GLY A 35 -18.15 -15.06 8.73
N GLN A 36 -17.28 -15.49 7.80
CA GLN A 36 -16.18 -14.67 7.29
C GLN A 36 -16.33 -14.32 5.80
N PHE A 37 -17.56 -14.11 5.32
CA PHE A 37 -17.80 -13.97 3.88
C PHE A 37 -17.16 -12.73 3.27
N LYS A 38 -16.92 -11.68 4.07
CA LYS A 38 -16.24 -10.44 3.62
C LYS A 38 -14.80 -10.64 3.16
N THR A 39 -14.13 -11.72 3.58
CA THR A 39 -12.78 -12.07 3.12
C THR A 39 -12.80 -12.97 1.88
N CYS A 40 -13.98 -13.36 1.40
CA CYS A 40 -14.13 -14.19 0.23
C CYS A 40 -13.82 -13.39 -1.04
N ARG A 41 -12.98 -13.95 -1.92
CA ARG A 41 -12.67 -13.35 -3.24
C ARG A 41 -13.91 -13.11 -4.10
N TYR A 42 -14.97 -13.90 -3.91
CA TYR A 42 -16.22 -13.80 -4.66
C TYR A 42 -17.25 -12.90 -3.98
N PHE A 43 -16.95 -12.34 -2.81
CA PHE A 43 -17.81 -11.35 -2.18
C PHE A 43 -17.42 -9.97 -2.72
N LEU A 44 -18.33 -9.38 -3.48
CA LEU A 44 -18.25 -8.00 -3.95
C LEU A 44 -19.04 -7.20 -2.92
N ASP A 45 -18.41 -6.23 -2.27
CA ASP A 45 -19.11 -5.38 -1.31
C ASP A 45 -19.85 -4.32 -2.12
N ASP A 46 -21.14 -4.53 -2.38
CA ASP A 46 -22.03 -3.62 -3.12
C ASP A 46 -22.41 -2.35 -2.31
N GLY A 47 -21.47 -1.85 -1.50
CA GLY A 47 -21.53 -0.50 -0.94
C GLY A 47 -21.49 0.51 -2.08
N SER A 48 -22.51 1.36 -2.15
CA SER A 48 -22.63 2.49 -3.07
C SER A 48 -21.48 3.50 -2.94
N GLU A 49 -20.30 3.14 -3.43
CA GLU A 49 -19.26 4.05 -3.88
C GLU A 49 -18.60 3.38 -5.09
N ASN A 50 -18.96 3.86 -6.27
CA ASN A 50 -18.22 3.66 -7.50
C ASN A 50 -16.78 4.17 -7.30
N LYS A 51 -15.89 3.33 -6.77
CA LYS A 51 -14.45 3.57 -6.81
C LYS A 51 -13.78 2.29 -7.28
N THR A 52 -13.60 2.21 -8.59
CA THR A 52 -12.81 1.19 -9.26
C THR A 52 -11.33 1.59 -9.19
N GLY A 53 -10.49 0.74 -8.61
CA GLY A 53 -9.03 0.90 -8.67
C GLY A 53 -8.45 2.06 -7.84
N LEU A 54 -7.51 2.80 -8.43
CA LEU A 54 -6.59 3.78 -7.81
C LEU A 54 -7.29 4.90 -7.01
N GLU A 55 -8.61 5.04 -7.13
CA GLU A 55 -9.44 6.08 -6.50
C GLU A 55 -9.70 5.88 -5.00
N LYS A 56 -9.32 4.73 -4.41
CA LYS A 56 -9.27 4.57 -2.94
C LYS A 56 -8.12 5.34 -2.28
N PHE A 57 -7.20 5.90 -3.07
CA PHE A 57 -5.95 6.51 -2.60
C PHE A 57 -5.86 8.03 -2.73
N ASN A 58 -6.97 8.74 -2.85
CA ASN A 58 -6.97 10.19 -2.65
C ASN A 58 -8.27 10.59 -1.96
N ASP A 59 -8.13 11.01 -0.70
CA ASP A 59 -8.87 12.14 -0.12
C ASP A 59 -8.59 12.19 1.40
N SER A 60 -7.33 12.36 1.78
CA SER A 60 -6.94 12.92 3.08
C SER A 60 -5.46 13.27 3.05
N LYS A 61 -5.17 14.56 2.89
CA LYS A 61 -3.86 15.15 3.17
C LYS A 61 -3.50 14.93 4.64
N THR A 62 -2.80 13.83 4.90
CA THR A 62 -1.86 13.72 6.01
C THR A 62 -0.68 12.93 5.44
N ILE A 63 0.48 13.57 5.37
CA ILE A 63 1.75 13.03 4.81
C ILE A 63 2.22 11.76 5.56
N GLU A 64 1.47 11.33 6.57
CA GLU A 64 1.67 10.14 7.40
C GLU A 64 1.14 8.84 6.76
N GLN A 65 0.42 8.88 5.63
CA GLN A 65 -0.01 7.66 4.95
C GLN A 65 1.13 6.97 4.20
N GLU A 66 1.79 6.08 4.94
CA GLU A 66 2.38 4.82 4.52
C GLU A 66 3.38 4.86 3.37
N ILE A 67 4.50 5.55 3.55
CA ILE A 67 5.73 4.94 3.02
C ILE A 67 5.94 3.66 3.84
N ARG A 68 5.51 2.51 3.33
CA ARG A 68 5.81 1.19 3.92
C ARG A 68 7.29 0.89 3.76
N PHE A 69 8.12 1.52 4.56
CA PHE A 69 9.55 1.23 4.63
C PHE A 69 9.86 0.35 5.83
N TYR A 70 10.91 -0.44 5.74
CA TYR A 70 11.31 -1.34 6.83
C TYR A 70 12.24 -0.55 7.78
N PRO A 71 11.80 -0.16 9.00
CA PRO A 71 12.51 0.86 9.76
C PRO A 71 13.98 0.56 10.02
N ARG A 72 14.34 -0.72 10.20
CA ARG A 72 15.72 -1.15 10.47
C ARG A 72 16.74 -0.75 9.40
N ILE A 73 16.32 -0.60 8.15
CA ILE A 73 17.23 -0.31 7.03
C ILE A 73 16.99 1.06 6.42
N ASN A 74 15.93 1.76 6.82
CA ASN A 74 15.51 3.03 6.22
C ASN A 74 15.53 4.19 7.21
N VAL A 75 15.68 3.93 8.52
CA VAL A 75 15.87 4.98 9.51
C VAL A 75 17.36 5.17 9.77
N LEU A 76 17.83 6.40 9.64
CA LEU A 76 19.16 6.83 10.02
C LEU A 76 19.19 7.18 11.50
N GLU A 77 20.15 6.61 12.22
CA GLU A 77 20.43 6.94 13.63
C GLU A 77 21.06 8.31 13.78
N ASN A 78 21.90 8.70 12.81
CA ASN A 78 22.58 10.00 12.77
C ASN A 78 22.08 10.81 11.57
N VAL A 79 21.99 12.13 11.73
CA VAL A 79 21.68 13.04 10.63
C VAL A 79 22.76 12.92 9.57
N LEU A 80 22.34 12.68 8.33
CA LEU A 80 23.19 12.70 7.17
C LEU A 80 22.68 13.79 6.23
N ASP A 81 23.49 14.84 6.09
CA ASP A 81 23.21 16.01 5.27
C ASP A 81 23.98 15.90 3.95
N SER A 82 23.28 15.51 2.88
CA SER A 82 23.87 15.35 1.55
C SER A 82 23.68 16.63 0.75
N SER A 83 24.74 17.11 0.10
CA SER A 83 24.68 18.26 -0.81
C SER A 83 23.95 18.00 -2.15
N CYS A 84 23.30 16.83 -2.30
CA CYS A 84 22.51 16.49 -3.47
C CYS A 84 21.18 17.25 -3.47
N GLU A 85 20.84 17.91 -4.58
CA GLU A 85 19.60 18.70 -4.72
C GLU A 85 18.33 17.84 -4.60
N ASN A 86 18.47 16.55 -4.90
CA ASN A 86 17.37 15.59 -4.89
C ASN A 86 17.23 14.86 -3.56
N TYR A 87 18.12 15.10 -2.59
CA TYR A 87 18.09 14.45 -1.30
C TYR A 87 17.23 15.26 -0.32
N GLN A 88 16.33 14.56 0.38
CA GLN A 88 15.51 15.13 1.43
C GLN A 88 15.57 14.27 2.68
N LEU A 89 15.49 14.92 3.84
CA LEU A 89 15.48 14.25 5.13
C LEU A 89 14.12 14.48 5.80
N ILE A 90 13.38 13.40 6.02
CA ILE A 90 12.08 13.44 6.68
C ILE A 90 12.26 13.06 8.14
N LYS A 91 11.79 13.90 9.06
CA LYS A 91 11.83 13.60 10.50
C LYS A 91 10.73 12.61 10.88
N SER A 92 11.07 11.60 11.66
CA SER A 92 10.17 10.61 12.23
C SER A 92 10.39 10.49 13.74
N GLU A 93 9.45 9.91 14.46
CA GLU A 93 9.57 9.62 15.90
C GLU A 93 10.82 8.77 16.23
N LYS A 94 11.23 7.91 15.29
CA LYS A 94 12.33 6.96 15.47
C LYS A 94 13.69 7.44 14.94
N GLY A 95 13.74 8.60 14.30
CA GLY A 95 14.97 9.11 13.66
C GLY A 95 14.69 9.82 12.34
N PHE A 96 15.63 9.70 11.40
CA PHE A 96 15.56 10.41 10.12
C PHE A 96 15.41 9.45 8.95
N ILE A 97 14.51 9.78 8.03
CA ILE A 97 14.24 8.97 6.84
C ILE A 97 14.82 9.71 5.63
N PRO A 98 15.86 9.16 4.98
CA PRO A 98 16.41 9.73 3.76
C PRO A 98 15.48 9.42 2.58
N TYR A 99 15.19 10.42 1.77
CA TYR A 99 14.33 10.33 0.59
C TYR A 99 15.04 10.91 -0.63
N CYS A 100 14.82 10.30 -1.80
CA CYS A 100 15.34 10.81 -3.06
C CYS A 100 14.19 11.22 -3.98
N ASN A 101 14.12 12.52 -4.30
CA ASN A 101 13.14 13.10 -5.20
C ASN A 101 13.29 12.59 -6.63
N ALA A 102 14.51 12.28 -7.08
CA ALA A 102 14.74 11.90 -8.46
C ALA A 102 14.13 10.55 -8.87
N ILE A 103 13.88 9.70 -7.87
CA ILE A 103 13.33 8.35 -8.04
C ILE A 103 12.11 8.13 -7.16
N HIS A 104 11.60 9.21 -6.56
CA HIS A 104 10.43 9.26 -5.69
C HIS A 104 10.35 8.14 -4.63
N ARG A 105 11.47 7.81 -3.97
CA ARG A 105 11.50 6.73 -2.96
C ARG A 105 12.38 7.04 -1.76
N VAL A 106 12.06 6.37 -0.64
CA VAL A 106 12.93 6.31 0.54
C VAL A 106 14.18 5.50 0.22
N LEU A 107 15.32 6.03 0.68
CA LEU A 107 16.61 5.37 0.58
C LEU A 107 16.81 4.44 1.77
N VAL A 108 17.53 3.35 1.55
CA VAL A 108 18.13 2.61 2.68
C VAL A 108 19.34 3.39 3.22
N THR A 109 19.75 3.10 4.45
CA THR A 109 20.87 3.78 5.12
C THR A 109 22.14 3.78 4.28
N GLN A 110 22.50 2.64 3.68
CA GLN A 110 23.66 2.53 2.80
C GLN A 110 23.54 3.39 1.53
N GLN A 111 22.33 3.51 0.97
CA GLN A 111 22.08 4.38 -0.19
C GLN A 111 22.18 5.85 0.19
N ALA A 112 21.73 6.24 1.38
CA ALA A 112 21.92 7.61 1.88
C ALA A 112 23.41 7.94 2.06
N VAL A 113 24.21 7.01 2.60
CA VAL A 113 25.67 7.16 2.70
C VAL A 113 26.32 7.32 1.33
N LEU A 114 25.92 6.50 0.35
CA LEU A 114 26.42 6.63 -1.02
C LEU A 114 25.98 7.93 -1.68
N CYS A 115 24.74 8.34 -1.46
CA CYS A 115 24.24 9.64 -1.92
C CYS A 115 25.13 10.77 -1.38
N ASN A 116 25.43 10.77 -0.09
CA ASN A 116 26.30 11.79 0.50
C ASN A 116 27.70 11.84 -0.13
N LYS A 117 28.33 10.68 -0.31
CA LYS A 117 29.72 10.59 -0.77
C LYS A 117 29.88 10.82 -2.27
N GLU A 118 28.94 10.32 -3.06
CA GLU A 118 29.09 10.18 -4.52
C GLU A 118 27.93 10.80 -5.30
N PHE A 119 27.19 11.77 -4.75
CA PHE A 119 26.04 12.38 -5.45
C PHE A 119 26.40 12.96 -6.83
N GLN A 120 27.65 13.43 -7.00
CA GLN A 120 28.12 13.99 -8.28
C GLN A 120 28.11 12.95 -9.41
N LYS A 121 28.30 11.66 -9.08
CA LYS A 121 28.27 10.55 -10.05
C LYS A 121 26.93 9.80 -10.03
N CYS A 122 25.93 10.32 -9.33
CA CYS A 122 24.64 9.64 -9.18
C CYS A 122 23.92 9.57 -10.53
N PRO A 123 23.61 8.38 -11.06
CA PRO A 123 22.95 8.24 -12.35
C PRO A 123 21.51 8.76 -12.34
N TYR A 124 20.93 8.92 -11.15
CA TYR A 124 19.56 9.41 -10.98
C TYR A 124 19.47 10.93 -10.96
N ARG A 125 20.58 11.67 -10.83
CA ARG A 125 20.55 13.12 -10.58
C ARG A 125 19.86 13.92 -11.70
N THR A 126 19.91 13.44 -12.93
CA THR A 126 19.31 14.07 -14.12
C THR A 126 17.90 13.56 -14.44
N LEU A 127 17.31 12.68 -13.62
CA LEU A 127 15.99 12.12 -13.92
C LEU A 127 14.83 13.10 -13.70
N LEU A 128 15.05 14.22 -12.99
CA LEU A 128 14.05 15.27 -12.77
C LEU A 128 13.99 16.33 -13.88
N SER A 129 14.61 16.07 -15.03
CA SER A 129 14.73 17.04 -16.14
C SER A 129 13.61 16.98 -17.18
N THR A 130 12.38 16.65 -16.79
CA THR A 130 11.18 16.71 -17.65
C THR A 130 9.98 17.22 -16.89
#